data_AF-A0A1N7GJ11-F1
#
_entry.id   AF-A0A1N7GJ11-F1
#
_cell.length_a   1.000
_cell.length_b   1.000
_cell.length_c   1.000
_cell.angle_alpha   90.00
_cell.angle_beta   90.00
_cell.angle_gamma   90.00
#
_symmetry.space_group_name_H-M   'P 1'
#
loop_
_entity.id
_entity.type
_entity.pdbx_description
1 polymer ?
#
loop_
_entity_poly.entity_id
_entity_poly.type
_entity_poly.pdbx_seq_one_letter_code
_entity_poly.pdbx_strand_id
1 'polypeptide(L)'
;MLDYFRRVLAEHYAADKMLGPRSLLKPVLAQIEVLDDLRRSARTAHVDPLLQIMAQYAEMAGWLHQDLGEVPAAFTWSRRAGRVGAGRRG
;
A
#
# COMPACT_ATOMS: atom_id res chain seq x y z
N MET A 1 -14.88 -3.35 -6.53
CA MET A 1 -13.49 -3.03 -6.95
C MET A 1 -12.57 -2.84 -5.75
N LEU A 2 -12.87 -1.93 -4.81
CA LEU A 2 -12.01 -1.70 -3.64
C LEU A 2 -11.82 -2.94 -2.76
N ASP A 3 -12.85 -3.78 -2.64
CA ASP A 3 -12.76 -5.02 -1.85
C ASP A 3 -11.83 -6.08 -2.48
N TYR A 4 -11.64 -6.03 -3.80
CA TYR A 4 -10.64 -6.87 -4.47
C TYR A 4 -9.24 -6.50 -3.96
N PHE A 5 -8.87 -5.21 -3.96
CA PHE A 5 -7.56 -4.78 -3.48
C PHE A 5 -7.35 -5.07 -1.99
N ARG A 6 -8.40 -4.97 -1.17
CA ARG A 6 -8.32 -5.38 0.25
C ARG A 6 -8.02 -6.86 0.41
N ARG A 7 -8.70 -7.71 -0.36
CA ARG A 7 -8.46 -9.15 -0.35
C ARG A 7 -7.05 -9.50 -0.81
N VAL A 8 -6.63 -8.93 -1.94
CA VAL A 8 -5.28 -9.15 -2.48
C VAL A 8 -4.23 -8.70 -1.47
N LEU A 9 -4.42 -7.55 -0.80
CA LEU A 9 -3.50 -7.10 0.25
C LEU A 9 -3.40 -8.11 1.40
N ALA A 10 -4.54 -8.64 1.89
CA ALA A 10 -4.54 -9.65 2.93
C ALA A 10 -3.80 -10.93 2.49
N GLU A 11 -3.94 -11.33 1.23
CA GLU A 11 -3.19 -12.45 0.64
C GLU A 11 -1.68 -12.18 0.61
N HIS A 12 -1.23 -10.94 0.33
CA HIS A 12 0.19 -10.56 0.39
C HIS A 12 0.74 -10.64 1.82
N TYR A 13 0.00 -10.16 2.83
CA TYR A 13 0.41 -10.30 4.23
C TYR A 13 0.53 -11.76 4.67
N ALA A 14 -0.35 -12.63 4.20
CA ALA A 14 -0.26 -14.06 4.47
C ALA A 14 0.93 -14.70 3.75
N ALA A 15 1.14 -14.34 2.48
CA ALA A 15 2.21 -14.90 1.65
C ALA A 15 3.61 -14.46 2.09
N ASP A 16 3.76 -13.30 2.74
CA ASP A 16 5.06 -12.78 3.16
C ASP A 16 5.78 -13.75 4.10
N LYS A 17 5.02 -14.34 5.04
CA LYS A 17 5.52 -15.36 5.97
C LYS A 17 6.02 -16.64 5.29
N MET A 18 5.64 -16.88 4.04
CA MET A 18 5.96 -18.10 3.29
C MET A 18 7.01 -17.86 2.19
N LEU A 19 6.92 -16.73 1.49
CA LEU A 19 7.70 -16.43 0.28
C LEU A 19 8.82 -15.41 0.53
N GLY A 20 8.73 -14.69 1.65
CA GLY A 20 9.64 -13.62 2.02
C GLY A 20 9.46 -12.33 1.22
N PRO A 21 10.11 -11.24 1.69
CA PRO A 21 9.79 -9.89 1.24
C PRO A 21 10.22 -9.58 -0.20
N ARG A 22 11.33 -10.18 -0.66
CA ARG A 22 11.87 -9.97 -2.01
C ARG A 22 10.90 -10.42 -3.10
N SER A 23 10.17 -11.51 -2.85
CA SER A 23 9.21 -12.09 -3.80
C SER A 23 7.95 -11.24 -3.94
N LEU A 24 7.58 -10.51 -2.88
CA LEU A 24 6.34 -9.74 -2.82
C LEU A 24 6.49 -8.25 -3.13
N LEU A 25 7.70 -7.71 -3.05
CA LEU A 25 7.94 -6.29 -3.29
C LEU A 25 7.44 -5.86 -4.67
N LYS A 26 7.82 -6.58 -5.74
CA LYS A 26 7.41 -6.25 -7.10
C LYS A 26 5.87 -6.33 -7.29
N PRO A 27 5.18 -7.41 -6.88
CA PRO A 27 3.72 -7.46 -6.89
C PRO A 27 3.04 -6.30 -6.15
N VAL A 28 3.49 -5.98 -4.93
CA VAL A 28 2.91 -4.90 -4.11
C VAL A 28 3.08 -3.54 -4.77
N LEU A 29 4.25 -3.24 -5.34
CA LEU A 29 4.50 -1.98 -6.06
C LEU A 29 3.61 -1.86 -7.30
N ALA A 30 3.41 -2.94 -8.05
CA ALA A 30 2.51 -2.93 -9.21
C ALA A 30 1.06 -2.61 -8.81
N GLN A 31 0.56 -3.15 -7.68
CA GLN A 31 -0.78 -2.79 -7.19
C GLN A 31 -0.89 -1.31 -6.79
N ILE A 32 0.19 -0.72 -6.26
CA ILE A 32 0.23 0.71 -5.93
C ILE A 32 0.12 1.58 -7.19
N GLU A 33 0.76 1.19 -8.29
CA GLU A 33 0.64 1.89 -9.58
C GLU A 33 -0.79 1.85 -10.11
N VAL A 34 -1.42 0.68 -10.11
CA VAL A 34 -2.84 0.53 -10.51
C VAL A 34 -3.76 1.39 -9.64
N LEU A 35 -3.57 1.39 -8.33
CA LEU A 35 -4.36 2.21 -7.42
C LEU A 35 -4.17 3.71 -7.64
N ASP A 36 -2.96 4.15 -8.02
CA ASP A 36 -2.70 5.55 -8.33
C ASP A 36 -3.34 6.00 -9.65
N ASP A 37 -3.35 5.14 -10.67
CA ASP A 37 -4.08 5.39 -11.92
C ASP A 37 -5.59 5.49 -11.66
N LEU A 38 -6.14 4.56 -10.86
CA LEU A 38 -7.53 4.61 -10.42
C LEU A 38 -7.83 5.93 -9.69
N ARG A 39 -6.95 6.37 -8.80
CA ARG A 39 -7.12 7.63 -8.05
C ARG A 39 -7.14 8.84 -8.96
N ARG A 40 -6.28 8.88 -9.99
CA ARG A 40 -6.26 9.97 -10.97
C ARG A 40 -7.54 10.05 -11.80
N SER A 41 -8.23 8.93 -11.98
CA SER A 41 -9.50 8.84 -12.73
C SER A 41 -10.77 8.91 -11.85
N ALA A 42 -10.64 8.80 -10.53
CA ALA A 42 -11.78 8.71 -9.62
C ALA A 42 -12.48 10.06 -9.41
N ARG A 43 -13.82 10.04 -9.38
CA ARG A 43 -14.62 11.19 -8.92
C ARG A 43 -14.56 11.29 -7.39
N THR A 44 -14.76 12.50 -6.86
CA THR A 44 -14.60 12.88 -5.44
C THR A 44 -15.23 11.92 -4.42
N ALA A 45 -16.39 11.31 -4.73
CA ALA A 45 -17.09 10.41 -3.81
C ALA A 45 -16.37 9.08 -3.51
N HIS A 46 -15.32 8.71 -4.27
CA HIS A 46 -14.57 7.46 -4.06
C HIS A 46 -13.13 7.68 -3.58
N VAL A 47 -12.74 8.94 -3.34
CA VAL A 47 -11.36 9.29 -3.00
C VAL A 47 -10.97 8.76 -1.62
N ASP A 48 -11.82 8.90 -0.60
CA ASP A 48 -11.43 8.51 0.77
C ASP A 48 -11.21 7.00 0.94
N PRO A 49 -12.12 6.12 0.48
CA PRO A 49 -11.90 4.67 0.60
C PRO A 49 -10.71 4.18 -0.22
N LEU A 50 -10.43 4.83 -1.36
CA LEU A 50 -9.29 4.53 -2.21
C LEU A 50 -7.97 4.95 -1.55
N LEU A 51 -7.92 6.16 -0.97
CA LEU A 51 -6.76 6.63 -0.22
C LEU A 51 -6.44 5.71 0.95
N GLN A 52 -7.45 5.21 1.67
CA GLN A 52 -7.26 4.27 2.77
C GLN A 52 -6.61 2.95 2.30
N ILE A 53 -6.98 2.44 1.13
CA ILE A 53 -6.35 1.23 0.58
C ILE A 53 -4.91 1.53 0.13
N MET A 54 -4.69 2.67 -0.54
CA MET A 54 -3.33 3.10 -0.92
C MET A 54 -2.40 3.28 0.28
N ALA A 55 -2.93 3.72 1.43
CA ALA A 55 -2.17 3.85 2.67
C ALA A 55 -1.69 2.49 3.20
N GLN A 56 -2.58 1.49 3.20
CA GLN A 56 -2.25 0.13 3.66
C GLN A 56 -1.26 -0.57 2.72
N TYR A 57 -1.37 -0.35 1.40
CA TYR A 57 -0.36 -0.82 0.45
C TYR A 57 1.00 -0.13 0.65
N ALA A 58 1.01 1.18 0.94
CA ALA A 58 2.23 1.89 1.28
C ALA A 58 2.85 1.36 2.59
N GLU A 59 2.05 1.03 3.59
CA GLU A 59 2.53 0.40 4.82
C GLU A 59 3.19 -0.96 4.54
N MET A 60 2.53 -1.83 3.77
CA MET A 60 3.10 -3.12 3.33
C MET A 60 4.43 -2.93 2.59
N ALA A 61 4.51 -2.00 1.63
CA ALA A 61 5.76 -1.70 0.92
C ALA A 61 6.86 -1.24 1.88
N GLY A 62 6.52 -0.41 2.88
CA GLY A 62 7.43 0.02 3.93
C GLY A 62 8.02 -1.15 4.72
N TRP A 63 7.16 -2.08 5.15
CA TRP A 63 7.56 -3.32 5.83
C TRP A 63 8.48 -4.19 4.97
N LEU A 64 8.12 -4.43 3.71
CA LEU A 64 8.93 -5.24 2.79
C LEU A 64 10.33 -4.66 2.58
N HIS A 65 10.44 -3.34 2.39
CA HIS A 65 11.73 -2.68 2.28
C HIS A 65 12.53 -2.74 3.59
N GLN A 66 11.87 -2.64 4.75
CA GLN A 66 12.54 -2.75 6.05
C GLN A 66 13.15 -4.14 6.25
N ASP A 67 12.41 -5.20 5.93
CA ASP A 67 12.90 -6.58 6.06
C ASP A 67 14.02 -6.91 5.06
N LEU A 68 14.11 -6.17 3.96
CA LEU A 68 15.23 -6.23 3.01
C LEU A 68 16.43 -5.38 3.42
N GLY A 69 16.35 -4.61 4.51
CA GLY A 69 17.40 -3.68 4.95
C GLY A 69 17.44 -2.35 4.19
N GLU A 70 16.44 -2.07 3.35
CA GLU A 70 16.33 -0.87 2.51
C GLU A 70 15.67 0.29 3.26
N VAL A 71 16.27 0.69 4.38
CA VAL A 71 15.71 1.66 5.35
C VAL A 71 15.25 2.99 4.72
N PRO A 72 15.97 3.61 3.77
CA PRO A 72 15.49 4.85 3.14
C PRO A 72 14.18 4.69 2.35
N ALA A 73 14.02 3.55 1.68
CA ALA A 73 12.80 3.24 0.94
C ALA A 73 11.65 2.96 1.91
N ALA A 74 11.90 2.19 2.97
CA ALA A 74 10.94 1.91 4.02
C ALA A 74 10.35 3.19 4.63
N PHE A 75 11.21 4.16 4.98
CA PHE A 75 10.79 5.45 5.54
C PHE A 75 9.89 6.25 4.58
N THR A 76 10.23 6.25 3.29
CA THR A 76 9.46 6.94 2.26
C THR A 76 8.04 6.40 2.16
N TRP A 77 7.89 5.08 2.22
CA TRP A 77 6.61 4.40 2.15
C TRP A 77 5.78 4.59 3.42
N SER A 78 6.39 4.50 4.61
CA SER A 78 5.71 4.78 5.88
C SER A 78 5.18 6.22 5.94
N ARG A 79 5.95 7.19 5.43
CA ARG A 79 5.47 8.58 5.28
C ARG A 79 4.28 8.71 4.33
N ARG A 80 4.24 7.91 3.26
CA ARG A 80 3.11 7.89 2.32
C ARG A 80 1.86 7.31 2.97
N ALA A 81 1.99 6.25 3.76
CA ALA A 81 0.89 5.67 4.54
C ALA A 81 0.33 6.68 5.57
N GLY A 82 1.21 7.33 6.33
CA GLY A 82 0.81 8.28 7.38
C GLY A 82 0.07 9.53 6.87
N ARG A 83 0.35 9.99 5.64
CA ARG A 83 -0.34 11.15 5.04
C ARG A 83 -1.86 10.97 4.91
N VAL A 84 -2.34 9.73 4.80
CA VAL A 84 -3.78 9.45 4.71
C VAL A 84 -4.43 9.39 6.09
N GLY A 85 -3.71 8.90 7.12
CA GLY A 85 -4.20 8.86 8.50
C GLY A 85 -4.29 10.23 9.18
N ALA A 86 -3.49 11.21 8.74
CA ALA A 86 -3.48 12.56 9.30
C ALA A 86 -4.71 13.41 8.95
N GLY A 87 -5.50 13.04 7.95
CA GLY A 87 -6.69 13.77 7.51
C GLY A 87 -7.93 13.63 8.41
N ARG A 88 -7.88 12.84 9.49
CA ARG A 88 -9.02 12.58 10.41
C ARG A 88 -8.85 13.19 11.82
N ARG A 89 -7.99 14.21 11.99
CA ARG A 89 -7.84 14.96 13.26
C ARG A 89 -8.05 16.47 13.08
N GLY A 90 -9.07 16.84 12.31
CA GLY A 90 -9.54 18.22 12.16
C GLY A 90 -11.05 18.27 12.32
#